data_AF-A0A7W1U1F3-F1
#
_entry.id   AF-A0A7W1U1F3-F1
#
_cell.length_a   1.000
_cell.length_b   1.000
_cell.length_c   1.000
_cell.angle_alpha   90.00
_cell.angle_beta   90.00
_cell.angle_gamma   90.00
#
_symmetry.space_group_name_H-M   'P 1'
#
loop_
_entity.id
_entity.type
_entity.pdbx_description
1 polymer ?
#
loop_
_entity_poly.entity_id
_entity_poly.type
_entity_poly.pdbx_seq_one_letter_code
_entity_poly.pdbx_strand_id
1 'polypeptide(L)'
;MTIYFTFLYSLAACVFIANPLRAIDSIDTQKTKHLRILELLPNLVHPLPVEPAIPADFIALSPTGNLDLYDWVYWGPKDVLMAYFKDPASLEIPILRVALSSNVVQTGANSFNNEESTKILRKNDPDGFASIDIEWGNYPVHALRTQIEGYLLFMAWVGLNDPEAGWTLKFNLIYPNKDGQPSREDRELWKNLIMNTTLLKDGDYFKACGQDLQEGYTLVNVGGIKLKMLAEKRLRDGILQVVVIPENSNTKFNYVDMMECAMGATWKFAKPMVKVYGEIVCKDGNTENHIDHVTSIFFKSVEDFSFKRENENTLLIFQKN
;
A
#
# COMPACT_ATOMS: atom_id res chain seq x y z
N MET A 1 41.06 62.61 -38.60
CA MET A 1 40.02 62.67 -39.65
C MET A 1 38.91 61.73 -39.23
N THR A 2 37.75 62.32 -38.97
CA THR A 2 36.47 61.77 -38.50
C THR A 2 35.97 60.65 -39.44
N ILE A 3 35.25 59.62 -38.98
CA ILE A 3 33.78 59.62 -38.83
C ILE A 3 33.33 58.64 -37.73
N TYR A 4 32.44 59.15 -36.87
CA TYR A 4 31.57 58.44 -35.92
C TYR A 4 30.48 57.64 -36.64
N PHE A 5 30.06 56.48 -36.11
CA PHE A 5 28.63 56.17 -36.00
C PHE A 5 28.37 55.15 -34.88
N THR A 6 27.76 55.68 -33.83
CA THR A 6 26.94 55.07 -32.77
C THR A 6 26.11 53.87 -33.21
N PHE A 7 26.01 52.85 -32.35
CA PHE A 7 24.70 52.42 -31.83
C PHE A 7 24.83 51.84 -30.42
N LEU A 8 24.41 52.68 -29.47
CA LEU A 8 24.12 52.40 -28.08
C LEU A 8 22.81 51.59 -28.04
N TYR A 9 22.78 50.37 -27.50
CA TYR A 9 21.54 49.80 -26.97
C TYR A 9 21.83 48.80 -25.83
N SER A 10 21.37 49.17 -24.63
CA SER A 10 20.86 48.30 -23.56
C SER A 10 21.87 47.39 -22.83
N LEU A 11 22.68 47.95 -21.92
CA LEU A 11 22.42 47.94 -20.47
C LEU A 11 20.96 47.63 -20.05
N ALA A 12 20.58 46.34 -20.00
CA ALA A 12 19.61 45.76 -19.05
C ALA A 12 19.37 44.27 -19.35
N ALA A 13 20.10 43.37 -18.70
CA ALA A 13 19.68 41.99 -18.43
C ALA A 13 20.54 41.32 -17.34
N CYS A 14 20.78 42.03 -16.23
CA CYS A 14 21.06 41.38 -14.94
C CYS A 14 19.72 41.25 -14.20
N VAL A 15 18.88 40.30 -14.62
CA VAL A 15 17.63 39.98 -13.94
C VAL A 15 17.38 38.47 -14.11
N PHE A 16 17.60 37.73 -13.02
CA PHE A 16 17.21 36.34 -12.75
C PHE A 16 17.69 35.23 -13.73
N ILE A 17 18.86 34.64 -13.43
CA ILE A 17 18.97 33.17 -13.51
C ILE A 17 18.07 32.62 -12.39
N ALA A 18 16.77 32.60 -12.62
CA ALA A 18 15.83 31.89 -11.78
C ALA A 18 16.03 30.39 -12.05
N ASN A 19 16.45 29.67 -11.01
CA ASN A 19 16.21 28.26 -10.75
C ASN A 19 15.74 27.39 -11.94
N PRO A 20 16.52 26.38 -12.38
CA PRO A 20 15.93 25.25 -13.09
C PRO A 20 15.09 24.35 -12.14
N LEU A 21 14.97 24.68 -10.85
CA LEU A 21 13.91 24.19 -9.96
C LEU A 21 12.56 24.83 -10.31
N ARG A 22 12.13 24.74 -11.57
CA ARG A 22 10.71 24.51 -11.77
C ARG A 22 10.51 23.05 -11.45
N ALA A 23 10.04 22.81 -10.23
CA ALA A 23 9.20 21.66 -9.94
C ALA A 23 8.37 21.42 -11.19
N ILE A 24 8.56 20.24 -11.78
CA ILE A 24 7.57 19.71 -12.70
C ILE A 24 6.37 19.49 -11.80
N ASP A 25 5.57 20.54 -11.60
CA ASP A 25 4.15 20.44 -11.38
C ASP A 25 3.61 19.81 -12.66
N SER A 26 3.85 18.50 -12.81
CA SER A 26 2.94 17.68 -13.57
C SER A 26 1.67 17.71 -12.74
N ILE A 27 0.81 18.67 -13.08
CA ILE A 27 -0.63 18.46 -13.05
C ILE A 27 -0.86 17.23 -13.94
N ASP A 28 -0.59 16.06 -13.40
CA ASP A 28 -0.91 14.79 -14.02
C ASP A 28 -2.40 14.60 -13.76
N THR A 29 -3.20 15.22 -14.64
CA THR A 29 -4.65 15.02 -14.72
C THR A 29 -5.01 13.64 -15.27
N GLN A 30 -4.16 12.61 -15.13
CA GLN A 30 -4.71 11.29 -14.88
C GLN A 30 -5.35 11.36 -13.49
N LYS A 31 -6.68 11.43 -13.48
CA LYS A 31 -7.51 11.14 -12.31
C LYS A 31 -7.15 9.72 -11.87
N THR A 32 -6.05 9.57 -11.12
CA THR A 32 -5.53 8.29 -10.67
C THR A 32 -6.65 7.68 -9.87
N LYS A 33 -7.24 6.60 -10.40
CA LYS A 33 -8.23 5.82 -9.68
C LYS A 33 -7.57 5.42 -8.37
N HIS A 34 -8.04 6.01 -7.26
CA HIS A 34 -7.61 5.60 -5.95
C HIS A 34 -8.12 4.18 -5.75
N LEU A 35 -7.21 3.26 -5.42
CA LEU A 35 -7.58 1.88 -5.18
C LEU A 35 -8.26 1.81 -3.83
N ARG A 36 -9.45 1.24 -3.82
CA ARG A 36 -10.30 1.19 -2.64
C ARG A 36 -9.61 0.59 -1.43
N ILE A 37 -8.82 -0.46 -1.64
CA ILE A 37 -8.09 -1.12 -0.55
C ILE A 37 -7.05 -0.22 0.13
N LEU A 38 -6.47 0.75 -0.61
CA LEU A 38 -5.55 1.73 -0.05
C LEU A 38 -6.26 2.81 0.79
N GLU A 39 -7.56 3.02 0.55
CA GLU A 39 -8.40 3.90 1.39
C GLU A 39 -8.88 3.16 2.65
N LEU A 40 -9.11 1.85 2.55
CA LEU A 40 -9.61 1.01 3.64
C LEU A 40 -8.51 0.54 4.61
N LEU A 41 -7.31 0.31 4.09
CA LEU A 41 -6.11 -0.11 4.82
C LEU A 41 -4.92 0.78 4.42
N PRO A 42 -4.95 2.09 4.74
CA PRO A 42 -3.82 2.95 4.41
C PRO A 42 -2.58 2.52 5.20
N ASN A 43 -1.41 2.74 4.60
CA ASN A 43 -0.10 2.57 5.27
C ASN A 43 0.19 1.16 5.79
N LEU A 44 -0.46 0.13 5.25
CA LEU A 44 -0.10 -1.25 5.54
C LEU A 44 1.28 -1.56 4.94
N VAL A 45 2.23 -2.02 5.78
CA VAL A 45 3.60 -2.34 5.34
C VAL A 45 3.60 -3.58 4.43
N HIS A 46 2.86 -4.62 4.80
CA HIS A 46 2.68 -5.83 3.98
C HIS A 46 1.37 -5.73 3.18
N PRO A 47 1.42 -5.35 1.90
CA PRO A 47 0.23 -4.97 1.15
C PRO A 47 -0.74 -6.13 0.96
N LEU A 48 -2.04 -5.79 0.93
CA LEU A 48 -3.14 -6.69 0.58
C LEU A 48 -3.80 -6.19 -0.72
N PRO A 49 -3.26 -6.51 -1.91
CA PRO A 49 -3.71 -6.04 -3.23
C PRO A 49 -4.98 -6.78 -3.70
N VAL A 50 -6.07 -6.62 -2.96
CA VAL A 50 -7.38 -7.22 -3.24
C VAL A 50 -8.44 -6.14 -3.49
N GLU A 51 -9.48 -6.48 -4.25
CA GLU A 51 -10.72 -5.72 -4.28
C GLU A 51 -11.71 -6.37 -3.31
N PRO A 52 -11.99 -5.74 -2.14
CA PRO A 52 -12.90 -6.31 -1.16
C PRO A 52 -14.34 -6.25 -1.67
N ALA A 53 -15.03 -7.38 -1.63
CA ALA A 53 -16.43 -7.48 -2.05
C ALA A 53 -17.40 -6.97 -0.97
N ILE A 54 -17.36 -5.65 -0.73
CA ILE A 54 -18.20 -4.94 0.25
C ILE A 54 -18.92 -3.75 -0.41
N PRO A 55 -20.02 -3.22 0.16
CA PRO A 55 -20.81 -2.14 -0.43
C PRO A 55 -19.98 -0.86 -0.67
N ALA A 56 -20.15 -0.19 -1.81
CA ALA A 56 -19.27 0.90 -2.26
C ALA A 56 -19.20 2.13 -1.34
N ASP A 57 -20.22 2.34 -0.51
CA ASP A 57 -20.32 3.42 0.48
C ASP A 57 -19.56 3.12 1.79
N PHE A 58 -18.99 1.91 1.93
CA PHE A 58 -18.14 1.59 3.07
C PHE A 58 -16.81 2.33 2.97
N ILE A 59 -16.52 3.11 4.02
CA ILE A 59 -15.26 3.81 4.25
C ILE A 59 -14.56 3.25 5.50
N ALA A 60 -13.27 3.53 5.67
CA ALA A 60 -12.56 3.22 6.90
C ALA A 60 -12.56 4.41 7.86
N LEU A 61 -12.90 4.17 9.13
CA LEU A 61 -12.75 5.11 10.23
C LEU A 61 -12.23 4.40 11.48
N SER A 62 -11.67 5.19 12.40
CA SER A 62 -11.27 4.76 13.73
C SER A 62 -11.89 5.70 14.78
N PRO A 63 -12.22 5.21 15.98
CA PRO A 63 -12.65 6.06 17.09
C PRO A 63 -11.65 7.18 17.45
N THR A 64 -10.35 6.94 17.23
CA THR A 64 -9.28 7.91 17.52
C THR A 64 -9.04 8.88 16.37
N GLY A 65 -9.69 8.67 15.22
CA GLY A 65 -9.43 9.41 13.98
C GLY A 65 -8.18 8.95 13.22
N ASN A 66 -7.31 8.16 13.85
CA ASN A 66 -6.11 7.61 13.23
C ASN A 66 -6.37 6.17 12.77
N LEU A 67 -6.12 5.89 11.50
CA LEU A 67 -6.24 4.55 10.90
C LEU A 67 -4.99 3.72 11.22
N ASP A 68 -4.80 3.42 12.50
CA ASP A 68 -3.76 2.53 13.00
C ASP A 68 -4.33 1.11 13.13
N LEU A 69 -3.68 0.14 12.48
CA LEU A 69 -4.10 -1.26 12.53
C LEU A 69 -3.62 -2.00 13.78
N TYR A 70 -2.80 -1.39 14.63
CA TYR A 70 -2.62 -1.90 16.00
C TYR A 70 -3.91 -1.78 16.83
N ASP A 71 -4.78 -0.85 16.44
CA ASP A 71 -6.15 -0.71 16.93
C ASP A 71 -7.17 -1.25 15.91
N TRP A 72 -8.44 -1.26 16.30
CA TRP A 72 -9.52 -1.59 15.37
C TRP A 72 -9.82 -0.44 14.41
N VAL A 73 -9.64 -0.71 13.12
CA VAL A 73 -10.21 0.09 12.03
C VAL A 73 -11.55 -0.50 11.64
N TYR A 74 -12.56 0.35 11.44
CA TYR A 74 -13.91 -0.08 11.14
C TYR A 74 -14.32 0.33 9.73
N TRP A 75 -14.98 -0.57 9.01
CA TRP A 75 -15.51 -0.35 7.68
C TRP A 75 -17.04 -0.34 7.68
N GLY A 76 -17.61 0.72 7.15
CA GLY A 76 -19.07 0.91 7.11
C GLY A 76 -19.44 2.29 6.56
N PRO A 77 -20.74 2.57 6.41
CA PRO A 77 -21.20 3.90 6.02
C PRO A 77 -20.82 4.93 7.08
N LYS A 78 -20.40 6.12 6.65
CA LYS A 78 -19.83 7.15 7.52
C LYS A 78 -20.71 7.49 8.74
N ASP A 79 -22.00 7.73 8.52
CA ASP A 79 -22.91 8.17 9.57
C ASP A 79 -23.18 7.06 10.60
N VAL A 80 -23.25 5.80 10.14
CA VAL A 80 -23.35 4.62 10.99
C VAL A 80 -22.06 4.44 11.81
N LEU A 81 -20.92 4.64 11.15
CA LEU A 81 -19.59 4.89 11.71
C LEU A 81 -19.62 5.71 12.99
N MET A 82 -19.98 6.96 12.77
CA MET A 82 -19.96 8.02 13.76
C MET A 82 -20.99 7.80 14.87
N ALA A 83 -22.14 7.20 14.57
CA ALA A 83 -23.14 6.83 15.57
C ALA A 83 -22.62 5.72 16.48
N TYR A 84 -22.11 4.64 15.90
CA TYR A 84 -21.58 3.48 16.62
C TYR A 84 -20.43 3.84 17.58
N PHE A 85 -19.54 4.75 17.19
CA PHE A 85 -18.46 5.20 18.07
C PHE A 85 -18.92 6.02 19.27
N LYS A 86 -20.09 6.65 19.19
CA LYS A 86 -20.70 7.36 20.33
C LYS A 86 -21.50 6.42 21.21
N ASP A 87 -22.24 5.51 20.61
CA ASP A 87 -23.07 4.52 21.28
C ASP A 87 -23.08 3.20 20.48
N PRO A 88 -22.33 2.17 20.91
CA PRO A 88 -22.32 0.89 20.23
C PRO A 88 -23.69 0.22 20.10
N ALA A 89 -24.65 0.54 20.99
CA ALA A 89 -26.01 0.03 20.92
C ALA A 89 -26.84 0.65 19.78
N SER A 90 -26.37 1.76 19.18
CA SER A 90 -27.05 2.45 18.08
C SER A 90 -26.88 1.77 16.72
N LEU A 91 -26.24 0.59 16.66
CA LEU A 91 -25.93 -0.06 15.40
C LEU A 91 -27.21 -0.58 14.71
N GLU A 92 -27.54 -0.01 13.56
CA GLU A 92 -28.75 -0.37 12.79
C GLU A 92 -28.47 -1.27 11.59
N ILE A 93 -27.24 -1.25 11.07
CA ILE A 93 -26.78 -2.07 9.94
C ILE A 93 -25.40 -2.66 10.27
N PRO A 94 -24.97 -3.75 9.62
CA PRO A 94 -23.72 -4.40 9.95
C PRO A 94 -22.52 -3.57 9.49
N ILE A 95 -21.44 -3.66 10.26
CA ILE A 95 -20.13 -3.06 9.96
C ILE A 95 -19.06 -4.14 10.09
N LEU A 96 -17.91 -3.89 9.49
CA LEU A 96 -16.74 -4.75 9.63
C LEU A 96 -15.72 -4.03 10.50
N ARG A 97 -14.89 -4.79 11.20
CA ARG A 97 -13.67 -4.25 11.81
C ARG A 97 -12.47 -5.12 11.45
N VAL A 98 -11.33 -4.47 11.29
CA VAL A 98 -10.05 -5.05 10.92
C VAL A 98 -8.96 -4.52 11.84
N ALA A 99 -8.05 -5.39 12.25
CA ALA A 99 -6.85 -5.03 12.99
C ALA A 99 -5.74 -6.03 12.68
N LEU A 100 -4.50 -5.65 12.96
CA LEU A 100 -3.37 -6.57 13.01
C LEU A 100 -3.55 -7.52 14.22
N SER A 101 -3.16 -8.77 14.02
CA SER A 101 -3.22 -9.81 15.03
C SER A 101 -1.92 -10.60 15.02
N SER A 102 -1.23 -10.60 16.16
CA SER A 102 -0.05 -11.44 16.42
C SER A 102 -0.41 -12.78 17.05
N ASN A 103 -1.66 -12.96 17.48
CA ASN A 103 -2.07 -14.18 18.21
C ASN A 103 -2.28 -15.38 17.28
N VAL A 104 -2.60 -15.11 16.02
CA VAL A 104 -2.69 -16.11 14.97
C VAL A 104 -1.79 -15.64 13.84
N VAL A 105 -0.78 -16.43 13.54
CA VAL A 105 0.26 -16.11 12.56
C VAL A 105 0.16 -17.09 11.40
N GLN A 106 0.47 -16.60 10.20
CA GLN A 106 0.66 -17.44 9.03
C GLN A 106 1.95 -18.25 9.22
N THR A 107 1.89 -19.57 9.11
CA THR A 107 3.05 -20.48 9.29
C THR A 107 3.54 -21.09 7.99
N GLY A 108 2.81 -20.88 6.89
CA GLY A 108 3.10 -21.42 5.58
C GLY A 108 2.15 -20.82 4.53
N ALA A 109 2.15 -21.36 3.32
CA ALA A 109 1.33 -20.82 2.23
C ALA A 109 -0.16 -20.74 2.61
N ASN A 110 -0.71 -21.80 3.22
CA ASN A 110 -2.13 -21.92 3.57
C ASN A 110 -2.36 -22.44 5.00
N SER A 111 -1.49 -22.06 5.93
CA SER A 111 -1.55 -22.57 7.30
C SER A 111 -1.38 -21.48 8.34
N PHE A 112 -2.03 -21.67 9.48
CA PHE A 112 -1.99 -20.79 10.64
C PHE A 112 -1.67 -21.59 11.91
N ASN A 113 -1.14 -20.94 12.94
CA ASN A 113 -0.86 -21.57 14.25
C ASN A 113 -2.07 -21.63 15.20
N ASN A 114 -3.30 -21.52 14.69
CA ASN A 114 -4.52 -21.41 15.50
C ASN A 114 -5.20 -22.75 15.85
N GLU A 115 -4.58 -23.89 15.53
CA GLU A 115 -5.20 -25.22 15.64
C GLU A 115 -5.76 -25.50 17.04
N GLU A 116 -5.02 -25.18 18.09
CA GLU A 116 -5.45 -25.40 19.49
C GLU A 116 -6.63 -24.50 19.86
N SER A 117 -6.58 -23.21 19.49
CA SER A 117 -7.67 -22.27 19.72
C SER A 117 -8.95 -22.73 19.02
N THR A 118 -8.84 -23.18 17.77
CA THR A 118 -9.95 -23.69 16.98
C THR A 118 -10.54 -24.98 17.57
N LYS A 119 -9.70 -25.88 18.11
CA LYS A 119 -10.16 -27.08 18.84
C LYS A 119 -10.96 -26.71 20.10
N ILE A 120 -10.51 -25.70 20.86
CA ILE A 120 -11.22 -25.22 22.05
C ILE A 120 -12.59 -24.63 21.65
N LEU A 121 -12.64 -23.78 20.63
CA LEU A 121 -13.90 -23.19 20.15
C LEU A 121 -14.88 -24.27 19.68
N ARG A 122 -14.42 -25.24 18.87
CA ARG A 122 -15.24 -26.36 18.43
C ARG A 122 -15.75 -27.22 19.59
N LYS A 123 -14.95 -27.41 20.64
CA LYS A 123 -15.38 -28.17 21.83
C LYS A 123 -16.46 -27.43 22.62
N ASN A 124 -16.37 -26.10 22.70
CA ASN A 124 -17.30 -25.27 23.45
C ASN A 124 -18.63 -25.05 22.72
N ASP A 125 -18.62 -25.11 21.39
CA ASP A 125 -19.78 -24.91 20.53
C ASP A 125 -19.80 -25.93 19.37
N PRO A 126 -20.01 -27.23 19.65
CA PRO A 126 -19.86 -28.28 18.65
C PRO A 126 -20.86 -28.18 17.48
N ASP A 127 -22.06 -27.68 17.74
CA ASP A 127 -23.14 -27.59 16.74
C ASP A 127 -23.14 -26.24 15.98
N GLY A 128 -22.72 -25.15 16.64
CA GLY A 128 -22.65 -23.82 16.04
C GLY A 128 -21.32 -23.50 15.35
N PHE A 129 -20.25 -24.17 15.76
CA PHE A 129 -18.92 -23.96 15.20
C PHE A 129 -18.84 -24.39 13.74
N ALA A 130 -18.34 -23.50 12.89
CA ALA A 130 -17.89 -23.86 11.55
C ALA A 130 -16.66 -23.06 11.17
N SER A 131 -15.75 -23.65 10.41
CA SER A 131 -14.59 -22.98 9.85
C SER A 131 -14.40 -23.35 8.39
N ILE A 132 -13.83 -22.44 7.62
CA ILE A 132 -13.44 -22.64 6.22
C ILE A 132 -12.06 -22.04 5.98
N ASP A 133 -11.28 -22.73 5.17
CA ASP A 133 -10.01 -22.26 4.64
C ASP A 133 -10.21 -21.93 3.16
N ILE A 134 -9.86 -20.71 2.76
CA ILE A 134 -9.95 -20.23 1.37
C ILE A 134 -8.76 -19.31 1.08
N GLU A 135 -8.72 -18.73 -0.13
CA GLU A 135 -7.67 -17.80 -0.54
C GLU A 135 -8.26 -16.57 -1.23
N TRP A 136 -7.67 -15.41 -0.96
CA TRP A 136 -7.89 -14.18 -1.74
C TRP A 136 -6.73 -14.00 -2.72
N GLY A 137 -6.74 -14.75 -3.82
CA GLY A 137 -5.59 -14.85 -4.71
C GLY A 137 -4.48 -15.66 -4.05
N ASN A 138 -3.35 -15.04 -3.73
CA ASN A 138 -2.25 -15.72 -3.02
C ASN A 138 -2.31 -15.52 -1.49
N TYR A 139 -3.33 -14.87 -0.94
CA TYR A 139 -3.42 -14.58 0.51
C TYR A 139 -4.33 -15.60 1.19
N PRO A 140 -3.83 -16.43 2.12
CA PRO A 140 -4.65 -17.44 2.78
C PRO A 140 -5.64 -16.80 3.76
N VAL A 141 -6.82 -17.38 3.88
CA VAL A 141 -7.88 -16.91 4.78
C VAL A 141 -8.44 -18.08 5.58
N HIS A 142 -8.36 -17.99 6.89
CA HIS A 142 -9.07 -18.88 7.80
C HIS A 142 -10.25 -18.15 8.41
N ALA A 143 -11.46 -18.46 7.97
CA ALA A 143 -12.69 -17.88 8.48
C ALA A 143 -13.43 -18.87 9.37
N LEU A 144 -14.01 -18.38 10.47
CA LEU A 144 -14.82 -19.17 11.38
C LEU A 144 -16.08 -18.45 11.84
N ARG A 145 -17.03 -19.24 12.30
CA ARG A 145 -18.17 -18.81 13.09
C ARG A 145 -18.29 -19.68 14.34
N THR A 146 -18.73 -19.11 15.44
CA THR A 146 -18.96 -19.83 16.71
C THR A 146 -19.80 -18.98 17.66
N GLN A 147 -20.46 -19.61 18.62
CA GLN A 147 -21.22 -18.92 19.65
C GLN A 147 -20.35 -18.61 20.88
N ILE A 148 -20.34 -17.34 21.30
CA ILE A 148 -19.64 -16.86 22.50
C ILE A 148 -20.63 -16.01 23.29
N GLU A 149 -20.88 -16.37 24.55
CA GLU A 149 -21.76 -15.60 25.46
C GLU A 149 -23.16 -15.32 24.88
N GLY A 150 -23.70 -16.26 24.10
CA GLY A 150 -25.00 -16.12 23.43
C GLY A 150 -24.96 -15.43 22.07
N TYR A 151 -23.81 -14.87 21.66
CA TYR A 151 -23.62 -14.17 20.39
C TYR A 151 -22.96 -15.04 19.33
N LEU A 152 -23.41 -14.95 18.10
CA LEU A 152 -22.78 -15.63 16.97
C LEU A 152 -21.62 -14.80 16.40
N LEU A 153 -20.39 -15.14 16.78
CA LEU A 153 -19.19 -14.50 16.28
C LEU A 153 -18.90 -14.94 14.84
N PHE A 154 -18.54 -14.00 13.98
CA PHE A 154 -17.91 -14.24 12.68
C PHE A 154 -16.54 -13.58 12.65
N MET A 155 -15.51 -14.35 12.34
CA MET A 155 -14.12 -13.91 12.39
C MET A 155 -13.33 -14.52 11.25
N ALA A 156 -12.33 -13.80 10.74
CA ALA A 156 -11.36 -14.36 9.81
C ALA A 156 -9.97 -13.84 10.11
N TRP A 157 -8.96 -14.70 9.90
CA TRP A 157 -7.57 -14.30 9.79
C TRP A 157 -7.14 -14.38 8.34
N VAL A 158 -6.52 -13.31 7.85
CA VAL A 158 -5.99 -13.19 6.49
C VAL A 158 -4.47 -13.09 6.62
N GLY A 159 -3.76 -14.04 6.03
CA GLY A 159 -2.29 -14.01 5.94
C GLY A 159 -1.83 -12.85 5.05
N LEU A 160 -0.66 -12.30 5.34
CA LEU A 160 -0.06 -11.20 4.60
C LEU A 160 1.10 -11.66 3.69
N ASN A 161 1.25 -12.97 3.50
CA ASN A 161 2.32 -13.60 2.72
C ASN A 161 3.73 -13.29 3.22
N ASP A 162 3.82 -13.08 4.52
CA ASP A 162 5.08 -12.99 5.25
C ASP A 162 4.98 -13.82 6.54
N PRO A 163 5.27 -15.14 6.45
CA PRO A 163 5.24 -16.02 7.62
C PRO A 163 6.23 -15.62 8.73
N GLU A 164 7.30 -14.91 8.39
CA GLU A 164 8.34 -14.49 9.34
C GLU A 164 7.94 -13.21 10.09
N ALA A 165 7.15 -12.33 9.47
CA ALA A 165 6.63 -11.13 10.11
C ALA A 165 5.74 -11.42 11.33
N GLY A 166 5.08 -12.58 11.38
CA GLY A 166 4.27 -12.99 12.53
C GLY A 166 2.95 -12.22 12.69
N TRP A 167 2.46 -11.58 11.63
CA TRP A 167 1.21 -10.81 11.65
C TRP A 167 0.18 -11.34 10.66
N THR A 168 -1.08 -11.30 11.06
CA THR A 168 -2.25 -11.48 10.17
C THR A 168 -3.19 -10.30 10.30
N LEU A 169 -4.05 -10.08 9.30
CA LEU A 169 -5.22 -9.21 9.48
C LEU A 169 -6.38 -10.02 10.04
N LYS A 170 -6.94 -9.54 11.14
CA LYS A 170 -8.10 -10.12 11.79
C LYS A 170 -9.34 -9.31 11.44
N PHE A 171 -10.30 -9.94 10.79
CA PHE A 171 -11.60 -9.37 10.43
C PHE A 171 -12.69 -9.89 11.36
N ASN A 172 -13.62 -9.02 11.76
CA ASN A 172 -14.85 -9.41 12.44
C ASN A 172 -16.07 -8.74 11.81
N LEU A 173 -17.18 -9.47 11.76
CA LEU A 173 -18.50 -8.87 11.55
C LEU A 173 -19.02 -8.31 12.87
N ILE A 174 -19.54 -7.08 12.85
CA ILE A 174 -20.34 -6.51 13.93
C ILE A 174 -21.72 -6.23 13.36
N TYR A 175 -22.77 -6.72 14.02
CA TYR A 175 -24.13 -6.64 13.52
C TYR A 175 -25.11 -6.14 14.61
N PRO A 176 -26.27 -5.58 14.24
CA PRO A 176 -27.27 -5.09 15.19
C PRO A 176 -27.72 -6.18 16.16
N ASN A 177 -27.56 -5.92 17.46
CA ASN A 177 -27.72 -6.93 18.50
C ASN A 177 -29.14 -7.01 19.08
N LYS A 178 -30.18 -7.04 18.23
CA LYS A 178 -31.57 -7.07 18.72
C LYS A 178 -31.96 -8.43 19.30
N ASP A 179 -31.44 -9.53 18.74
CA ASP A 179 -31.79 -10.90 19.13
C ASP A 179 -30.56 -11.84 19.28
N GLY A 180 -29.35 -11.28 19.37
CA GLY A 180 -28.08 -12.05 19.43
C GLY A 180 -27.67 -12.75 18.11
N GLN A 181 -28.53 -12.72 17.09
CA GLN A 181 -28.33 -13.38 15.80
C GLN A 181 -28.24 -12.36 14.66
N PRO A 182 -27.34 -12.57 13.69
CA PRO A 182 -27.28 -11.73 12.50
C PRO A 182 -28.51 -11.95 11.61
N SER A 183 -28.92 -10.89 10.90
CA SER A 183 -29.90 -10.97 9.82
C SER A 183 -29.36 -11.77 8.62
N ARG A 184 -30.19 -11.96 7.59
CA ARG A 184 -29.72 -12.57 6.34
C ARG A 184 -28.73 -11.65 5.63
N GLU A 185 -29.02 -10.35 5.65
CA GLU A 185 -28.24 -9.30 5.01
C GLU A 185 -26.85 -9.19 5.65
N ASP A 186 -26.76 -9.30 6.98
CA ASP A 186 -25.49 -9.31 7.72
C ASP A 186 -24.61 -10.50 7.33
N ARG A 187 -25.22 -11.67 7.21
CA ARG A 187 -24.52 -12.88 6.75
C ARG A 187 -24.08 -12.78 5.30
N GLU A 188 -24.87 -12.15 4.44
CA GLU A 188 -24.48 -11.92 3.04
C GLU A 188 -23.33 -10.92 2.93
N LEU A 189 -23.27 -9.86 3.75
CA LEU A 189 -22.10 -8.97 3.82
C LEU A 189 -20.83 -9.76 4.16
N TRP A 190 -20.88 -10.57 5.22
CA TRP A 190 -19.75 -11.39 5.63
C TRP A 190 -19.34 -12.40 4.55
N LYS A 191 -20.33 -13.13 4.01
CA LYS A 191 -20.10 -14.10 2.94
C LYS A 191 -19.49 -13.44 1.71
N ASN A 192 -19.94 -12.25 1.32
CA ASN A 192 -19.38 -11.52 0.18
C ASN A 192 -17.92 -11.14 0.45
N LEU A 193 -17.61 -10.55 1.60
CA LEU A 193 -16.23 -10.25 1.99
C LEU A 193 -15.34 -11.49 1.89
N ILE A 194 -15.76 -12.60 2.49
CA ILE A 194 -14.95 -13.82 2.56
C ILE A 194 -14.86 -14.51 1.19
N MET A 195 -15.97 -14.75 0.50
CA MET A 195 -16.00 -15.62 -0.69
C MET A 195 -15.81 -14.89 -2.02
N ASN A 196 -16.07 -13.59 -2.09
CA ASN A 196 -16.12 -12.83 -3.35
C ASN A 196 -15.04 -11.75 -3.47
N THR A 197 -14.21 -11.57 -2.44
CA THR A 197 -13.01 -10.72 -2.53
C THR A 197 -12.04 -11.33 -3.54
N THR A 198 -11.51 -10.50 -4.44
CA THR A 198 -10.67 -10.96 -5.56
C THR A 198 -9.35 -10.24 -5.60
N LEU A 199 -8.33 -10.87 -6.18
CA LEU A 199 -7.05 -10.22 -6.42
C LEU A 199 -7.20 -9.07 -7.41
N LEU A 200 -6.52 -7.95 -7.16
CA LEU A 200 -6.43 -6.87 -8.14
C LEU A 200 -5.70 -7.34 -9.40
N LYS A 201 -6.05 -6.74 -10.54
CA LYS A 201 -5.35 -6.97 -11.80
C LYS A 201 -3.97 -6.32 -11.76
N ASP A 202 -2.98 -6.90 -12.45
CA ASP A 202 -1.56 -6.52 -12.45
C ASP A 202 -1.24 -5.03 -12.15
N GLY A 203 -1.69 -4.09 -13.00
CA GLY A 203 -1.38 -2.67 -12.80
C GLY A 203 -1.88 -2.10 -11.46
N ASP A 204 -3.10 -2.45 -11.08
CA ASP A 204 -3.69 -2.09 -9.78
C ASP A 204 -3.03 -2.88 -8.64
N TYR A 205 -2.62 -4.13 -8.89
CA TYR A 205 -1.89 -4.97 -7.94
C TYR A 205 -0.56 -4.33 -7.54
N PHE A 206 0.27 -3.91 -8.50
CA PHE A 206 1.54 -3.23 -8.19
C PHE A 206 1.32 -1.96 -7.37
N LYS A 207 0.30 -1.18 -7.74
CA LYS A 207 -0.04 0.06 -7.03
C LYS A 207 -0.51 -0.20 -5.61
N ALA A 208 -1.34 -1.22 -5.38
CA ALA A 208 -1.72 -1.64 -4.04
C ALA A 208 -0.54 -2.23 -3.24
N CYS A 209 0.45 -2.79 -3.92
CA CYS A 209 1.75 -3.18 -3.35
C CYS A 209 2.71 -2.00 -3.11
N GLY A 210 2.22 -0.76 -3.19
CA GLY A 210 3.00 0.43 -2.91
C GLY A 210 3.86 0.89 -4.08
N GLN A 211 3.66 0.38 -5.31
CA GLN A 211 4.44 0.78 -6.48
C GLN A 211 3.52 1.25 -7.61
N ASP A 212 3.41 2.57 -7.81
CA ASP A 212 2.73 3.16 -8.96
C ASP A 212 3.73 3.32 -10.12
N LEU A 213 3.80 2.29 -10.99
CA LEU A 213 4.78 2.21 -12.08
C LEU A 213 4.38 3.09 -13.27
N GLN A 214 5.18 4.13 -13.49
CA GLN A 214 5.06 5.07 -14.62
C GLN A 214 6.24 4.90 -15.58
N GLU A 215 6.20 5.60 -16.70
CA GLU A 215 7.33 5.57 -17.64
C GLU A 215 8.45 6.50 -17.18
N GLY A 216 9.64 5.95 -16.95
CA GLY A 216 10.83 6.63 -16.45
C GLY A 216 10.88 6.79 -14.93
N TYR A 217 9.81 6.46 -14.22
CA TYR A 217 9.78 6.56 -12.76
C TYR A 217 8.70 5.67 -12.12
N THR A 218 8.85 5.42 -10.83
CA THR A 218 7.86 4.75 -9.97
C THR A 218 7.64 5.61 -8.73
N LEU A 219 6.38 5.78 -8.33
CA LEU A 219 6.04 6.32 -7.01
C LEU A 219 5.92 5.16 -6.03
N VAL A 220 6.70 5.22 -4.97
CA VAL A 220 6.75 4.21 -3.91
C VAL A 220 5.96 4.73 -2.71
N ASN A 221 5.10 3.90 -2.13
CA ASN A 221 4.42 4.14 -0.86
C ASN A 221 4.42 2.84 -0.04
N VAL A 222 5.26 2.76 0.99
CA VAL A 222 5.38 1.58 1.85
C VAL A 222 5.20 2.04 3.29
N GLY A 223 4.18 1.54 3.99
CA GLY A 223 3.95 1.95 5.38
C GLY A 223 3.68 3.45 5.54
N GLY A 224 3.22 4.15 4.48
CA GLY A 224 3.07 5.61 4.47
C GLY A 224 4.34 6.38 4.09
N ILE A 225 5.49 5.71 3.99
CA ILE A 225 6.75 6.30 3.52
C ILE A 225 6.71 6.42 2.00
N LYS A 226 6.90 7.65 1.49
CA LYS A 226 6.80 7.95 0.07
C LYS A 226 8.13 8.34 -0.55
N LEU A 227 8.43 7.72 -1.70
CA LEU A 227 9.61 8.02 -2.52
C LEU A 227 9.18 8.17 -3.99
N LYS A 228 9.91 8.99 -4.75
CA LYS A 228 9.91 8.95 -6.21
C LYS A 228 11.24 8.39 -6.67
N MET A 229 11.21 7.29 -7.43
CA MET A 229 12.42 6.69 -7.98
C MET A 229 12.37 6.79 -9.51
N LEU A 230 13.39 7.43 -10.09
CA LEU A 230 13.54 7.58 -11.54
C LEU A 230 14.61 6.64 -12.05
N ALA A 231 14.48 6.17 -13.29
CA ALA A 231 15.49 5.34 -13.93
C ALA A 231 15.72 5.72 -15.39
N GLU A 232 16.99 5.83 -15.76
CA GLU A 232 17.46 6.14 -17.11
C GLU A 232 18.55 5.16 -17.53
N LYS A 233 18.56 4.76 -18.81
CA LYS A 233 19.63 3.98 -19.44
C LYS A 233 20.29 4.81 -20.51
N ARG A 234 21.60 5.02 -20.40
CA ARG A 234 22.33 5.81 -21.38
C ARG A 234 22.64 4.99 -22.62
N LEU A 235 22.35 5.53 -23.80
CA LEU A 235 22.47 4.82 -25.08
C LEU A 235 23.93 4.52 -25.46
N ARG A 236 24.86 5.45 -25.19
CA ARG A 236 26.26 5.32 -25.67
C ARG A 236 27.06 4.19 -25.01
N ASP A 237 26.77 3.88 -23.75
CA ASP A 237 27.55 2.93 -22.95
C ASP A 237 26.68 1.95 -22.15
N GLY A 238 25.35 2.03 -22.29
CA GLY A 238 24.41 1.11 -21.65
C GLY A 238 24.23 1.31 -20.14
N ILE A 239 24.90 2.30 -19.53
CA ILE A 239 24.89 2.50 -18.08
C ILE A 239 23.48 2.85 -17.62
N LEU A 240 23.03 2.20 -16.55
CA LEU A 240 21.80 2.52 -15.84
C LEU A 240 22.07 3.51 -14.72
N GLN A 241 21.21 4.53 -14.60
CA GLN A 241 21.15 5.46 -13.48
C GLN A 241 19.80 5.38 -12.81
N VAL A 242 19.80 5.32 -11.48
CA VAL A 242 18.61 5.46 -10.63
C VAL A 242 18.77 6.70 -9.77
N VAL A 243 17.71 7.50 -9.69
CA VAL A 243 17.63 8.67 -8.82
C VAL A 243 16.51 8.46 -7.81
N VAL A 244 16.81 8.58 -6.53
CA VAL A 244 15.84 8.41 -5.45
C VAL A 244 15.56 9.76 -4.78
N ILE A 245 14.29 10.12 -4.71
CA ILE A 245 13.81 11.39 -4.16
C ILE A 245 12.78 11.08 -3.07
N PRO A 246 13.16 11.10 -1.79
CA PRO A 246 12.21 10.98 -0.69
C PRO A 246 11.26 12.17 -0.63
N GLU A 247 9.99 11.96 -0.24
CA GLU A 247 9.04 13.06 -0.03
C GLU A 247 9.42 13.89 1.21
N ASN A 248 9.99 13.24 2.23
CA ASN A 248 10.35 13.85 3.50
C ASN A 248 11.85 13.72 3.81
N SER A 249 12.40 14.72 4.51
CA SER A 249 13.83 14.77 4.88
C SER A 249 14.26 13.75 5.94
N ASN A 250 13.30 13.14 6.65
CA ASN A 250 13.54 12.08 7.64
C ASN A 250 13.63 10.68 7.02
N THR A 251 13.47 10.57 5.71
CA THR A 251 13.55 9.31 4.97
C THR A 251 14.86 9.22 4.18
N LYS A 252 15.52 8.08 4.27
CA LYS A 252 16.71 7.72 3.49
C LYS A 252 16.47 6.43 2.73
N PHE A 253 17.26 6.24 1.67
CA PHE A 253 17.31 4.99 0.92
C PHE A 253 18.75 4.49 0.88
N ASN A 254 18.97 3.33 1.47
CA ASN A 254 20.26 2.64 1.44
C ASN A 254 20.26 1.68 0.25
N TYR A 255 20.97 2.06 -0.81
CA TYR A 255 21.09 1.24 -2.01
C TYR A 255 21.90 -0.03 -1.75
N VAL A 256 21.42 -1.17 -2.28
CA VAL A 256 22.12 -2.46 -2.25
C VAL A 256 22.55 -2.86 -3.66
N ASP A 257 21.60 -2.99 -4.58
CA ASP A 257 21.90 -3.37 -5.97
C ASP A 257 20.81 -2.92 -6.95
N MET A 258 21.07 -3.01 -8.26
CA MET A 258 20.04 -2.94 -9.29
C MET A 258 20.24 -3.98 -10.39
N MET A 259 19.16 -4.45 -10.99
CA MET A 259 19.18 -5.46 -12.06
C MET A 259 18.21 -5.09 -13.18
N GLU A 260 18.72 -5.04 -14.42
CA GLU A 260 17.89 -4.94 -15.61
C GLU A 260 17.12 -6.25 -15.82
N CYS A 261 15.83 -6.14 -16.11
CA CYS A 261 14.98 -7.27 -16.43
C CYS A 261 13.79 -6.84 -17.29
N ALA A 262 12.92 -7.78 -17.60
CA ALA A 262 11.69 -7.53 -18.33
C ALA A 262 10.49 -7.76 -17.41
N MET A 263 9.42 -6.99 -17.61
CA MET A 263 8.17 -7.16 -16.86
C MET A 263 7.56 -8.54 -17.16
N GLY A 264 7.37 -9.33 -16.10
CA GLY A 264 6.76 -10.66 -16.19
C GLY A 264 5.23 -10.65 -16.10
N ALA A 265 4.63 -9.55 -15.64
CA ALA A 265 3.18 -9.41 -15.58
C ALA A 265 2.57 -9.33 -16.98
N THR A 266 1.31 -9.76 -17.13
CA THR A 266 0.60 -9.69 -18.42
C THR A 266 0.42 -8.24 -18.84
N TRP A 267 0.15 -7.37 -17.87
CA TRP A 267 0.22 -5.93 -18.05
C TRP A 267 1.65 -5.47 -18.32
N LYS A 268 1.85 -4.85 -19.50
CA LYS A 268 3.17 -4.39 -19.99
C LYS A 268 4.19 -5.53 -20.09
N PHE A 269 3.74 -6.75 -20.41
CA PHE A 269 4.61 -7.92 -20.59
C PHE A 269 5.83 -7.63 -21.47
N ALA A 270 6.99 -8.13 -21.04
CA ALA A 270 8.28 -7.95 -21.67
C ALA A 270 8.80 -6.49 -21.76
N LYS A 271 8.08 -5.49 -21.21
CA LYS A 271 8.58 -4.10 -21.18
C LYS A 271 9.88 -4.04 -20.34
N PRO A 272 10.97 -3.43 -20.85
CA PRO A 272 12.22 -3.31 -20.11
C PRO A 272 12.05 -2.50 -18.83
N MET A 273 12.66 -2.97 -17.75
CA MET A 273 12.63 -2.35 -16.44
C MET A 273 13.91 -2.62 -15.67
N VAL A 274 14.11 -1.87 -14.58
CA VAL A 274 15.13 -2.14 -13.58
C VAL A 274 14.44 -2.49 -12.27
N LYS A 275 14.95 -3.51 -11.59
CA LYS A 275 14.65 -3.77 -10.17
C LYS A 275 15.75 -3.15 -9.33
N VAL A 276 15.38 -2.32 -8.38
CA VAL A 276 16.29 -1.65 -7.45
C VAL A 276 16.08 -2.26 -6.07
N TYR A 277 17.15 -2.81 -5.51
CA TYR A 277 17.20 -3.45 -4.21
C TYR A 277 17.81 -2.45 -3.23
N GLY A 278 17.15 -2.26 -2.10
CA GLY A 278 17.67 -1.42 -1.03
C GLY A 278 16.80 -1.47 0.20
N GLU A 279 17.17 -0.64 1.16
CA GLU A 279 16.48 -0.50 2.43
C GLU A 279 15.98 0.93 2.55
N ILE A 280 14.68 1.08 2.84
CA ILE A 280 14.07 2.36 3.18
C ILE A 280 14.23 2.56 4.68
N VAL A 281 14.85 3.66 5.06
CA VAL A 281 15.08 3.99 6.47
C VAL A 281 14.34 5.28 6.81
N CYS A 282 13.42 5.22 7.77
CA CYS A 282 12.63 6.36 8.20
C CYS A 282 12.85 6.63 9.68
N LYS A 283 13.19 7.88 10.02
CA LYS A 283 13.32 8.32 11.41
C LYS A 283 12.02 8.95 11.90
N ASP A 284 11.46 8.38 12.95
CA ASP A 284 10.35 8.95 13.70
C ASP A 284 10.76 9.16 15.17
N GLY A 285 10.97 10.42 15.56
CA GLY A 285 11.55 10.77 16.85
C GLY A 285 12.89 10.08 17.12
N ASN A 286 12.91 9.21 18.13
CA ASN A 286 14.09 8.41 18.53
C ASN A 286 14.09 7.00 17.95
N THR A 287 13.10 6.65 17.13
CA THR A 287 12.97 5.34 16.49
C THR A 287 13.37 5.42 15.02
N GLU A 288 14.04 4.38 14.55
CA GLU A 288 14.47 4.22 13.15
C GLU A 288 13.84 2.94 12.63
N ASN A 289 12.98 3.07 11.61
CA ASN A 289 12.31 1.96 10.97
C ASN A 289 13.07 1.59 9.69
N HIS A 290 13.39 0.32 9.56
CA HIS A 290 14.14 -0.26 8.46
C HIS A 290 13.22 -1.18 7.66
N ILE A 291 13.11 -0.95 6.36
CA ILE A 291 12.23 -1.73 5.49
C ILE A 291 13.00 -2.14 4.24
N ASP A 292 13.34 -3.42 4.15
CA ASP A 292 13.88 -4.01 2.92
C ASP A 292 12.84 -3.93 1.82
N HIS A 293 13.25 -3.41 0.66
CA HIS A 293 12.33 -3.15 -0.44
C HIS A 293 12.95 -3.35 -1.81
N VAL A 294 12.13 -3.87 -2.74
CA VAL A 294 12.48 -4.02 -4.14
C VAL A 294 11.53 -3.20 -4.99
N THR A 295 12.06 -2.16 -5.63
CA THR A 295 11.27 -1.29 -6.50
C THR A 295 11.49 -1.63 -7.96
N SER A 296 10.40 -1.79 -8.70
CA SER A 296 10.39 -1.96 -10.15
C SER A 296 10.20 -0.62 -10.84
N ILE A 297 11.04 -0.29 -11.82
CA ILE A 297 10.98 0.99 -12.56
C ILE A 297 11.12 0.74 -14.06
N PHE A 298 10.16 1.20 -14.87
CA PHE A 298 10.35 1.25 -16.32
C PHE A 298 11.32 2.38 -16.64
N PHE A 299 12.55 2.07 -17.07
CA PHE A 299 13.54 3.10 -17.37
C PHE A 299 13.32 3.73 -18.74
N LYS A 300 13.85 4.94 -18.95
CA LYS A 300 13.92 5.59 -20.26
C LYS A 300 15.32 5.46 -20.85
N SER A 301 15.41 5.22 -22.15
CA SER A 301 16.69 5.32 -22.85
C SER A 301 16.98 6.78 -23.19
N VAL A 302 18.16 7.28 -22.86
CA VAL A 302 18.57 8.69 -23.03
C VAL A 302 19.97 8.81 -23.65
N GLU A 303 20.23 9.92 -24.34
CA GLU A 303 21.56 10.21 -24.90
C GLU A 303 22.60 10.49 -23.82
N ASP A 304 22.22 11.28 -22.82
CA ASP A 304 22.96 11.45 -21.57
C ASP A 304 21.99 11.60 -20.40
N PHE A 305 22.48 11.38 -19.19
CA PHE A 305 21.65 11.41 -18.00
C PHE A 305 21.09 12.80 -17.73
N SER A 306 19.80 12.86 -17.40
CA SER A 306 19.12 14.10 -17.00
C SER A 306 19.66 14.63 -15.67
N PHE A 307 20.15 13.74 -14.81
CA PHE A 307 20.70 14.07 -13.49
C PHE A 307 22.20 13.85 -13.46
N LYS A 308 22.95 14.91 -13.15
CA LYS A 308 24.41 14.88 -13.04
C LYS A 308 24.85 14.65 -11.59
N ARG A 309 26.05 14.09 -11.41
CA ARG A 309 26.66 13.87 -10.08
C ARG A 309 26.80 15.16 -9.26
N GLU A 310 26.91 16.31 -9.91
CA GLU A 310 26.92 17.62 -9.25
C GLU A 310 25.64 17.87 -8.41
N ASN A 311 24.57 17.13 -8.68
CA ASN A 311 23.31 17.19 -7.94
C ASN A 311 23.28 16.24 -6.72
N GLU A 312 24.33 15.45 -6.45
CA GLU A 312 24.40 14.46 -5.36
C GLU A 312 24.21 15.09 -3.96
N ASN A 313 24.58 16.36 -3.79
CA ASN A 313 24.34 17.10 -2.54
C ASN A 313 22.84 17.27 -2.22
N THR A 314 21.96 17.00 -3.20
CA THR A 314 20.51 17.14 -3.07
C THR A 314 19.72 15.88 -3.45
N LEU A 315 20.34 14.93 -4.16
CA LEU A 315 19.68 13.76 -4.74
C LEU A 315 20.52 12.50 -4.51
N LEU A 316 19.86 11.38 -4.22
CA LEU A 316 20.51 10.09 -4.12
C LEU A 316 20.62 9.48 -5.52
N ILE A 317 21.82 9.47 -6.10
CA ILE A 317 22.09 9.00 -7.47
C ILE A 317 22.94 7.73 -7.43
N PHE A 318 22.47 6.68 -8.09
CA PHE A 318 23.15 5.39 -8.18
C PHE A 318 23.34 5.01 -9.65
N GLN A 319 24.49 4.45 -10.00
CA GLN A 319 24.81 4.04 -11.38
C GLN A 319 25.39 2.62 -11.40
N LYS A 320 25.00 1.83 -12.40
CA LYS A 320 25.51 0.46 -12.61
C LYS A 320 25.69 0.16 -14.10
N ASN A 321 26.77 -0.54 -14.42
CA ASN A 321 27.03 -1.11 -15.75
C ASN A 321 26.29 -2.42 -15.95
#